data_AF-A0A426UV94-F1
#
_entry.id   AF-A0A426UV94-F1
#
_cell.length_a   1.000
_cell.length_b   1.000
_cell.length_c   1.000
_cell.angle_alpha   90.00
_cell.angle_beta   90.00
_cell.angle_gamma   90.00
#
_symmetry.space_group_name_H-M   'P 1'
#
loop_
_entity.id
_entity.type
_entity.pdbx_description
1 polymer ?
#
loop_
_entity_poly.entity_id
_entity_poly.type
_entity_poly.pdbx_seq_one_letter_code
_entity_poly.pdbx_strand_id
1 'polypeptide(L)'
;MLLPGDTMLLSGHERLIEHSYTPVYIGDLAEAVHCLEIRLIGGRRTPDDGAADDETAVPGKHDLSEVERLVLTSLAQRYLRGLPRPQPVAWRQVADDMRRSRFAGDRNWNEGTAARVVAGVRERLSHPEYRPRVAGLLRDEVFGEPLGNALNDNLIRALLQSATLDPRDLDRLDPED
;
A
#
# COMPACT_ATOMS: atom_id res chain seq x y z
N MET A 1 -20.21 28.04 13.25
CA MET A 1 -19.09 27.77 12.32
C MET A 1 -19.75 27.26 11.05
N LEU A 2 -19.99 28.12 10.06
CA LEU A 2 -20.48 27.67 8.75
C LEU A 2 -19.26 27.12 7.99
N LEU A 3 -19.41 25.91 7.46
CA LEU A 3 -18.38 25.29 6.65
C LEU A 3 -18.32 26.01 5.29
N PRO A 4 -17.14 26.08 4.65
CA PRO A 4 -17.03 26.66 3.33
C PRO A 4 -17.73 25.74 2.31
N GLY A 5 -18.96 26.09 1.91
CA GLY A 5 -19.64 25.48 0.76
C GLY A 5 -20.78 24.51 1.05
N ASP A 6 -21.70 24.85 1.97
CA ASP A 6 -22.95 24.14 2.32
C ASP A 6 -23.97 23.95 1.16
N THR A 7 -23.50 23.95 -0.10
CA THR A 7 -24.32 23.62 -1.26
C THR A 7 -24.41 22.11 -1.40
N MET A 8 -25.62 21.58 -1.28
CA MET A 8 -25.95 20.19 -1.58
C MET A 8 -25.51 19.83 -3.01
N LEU A 9 -24.63 18.85 -3.16
CA LEU A 9 -24.28 18.28 -4.46
C LEU A 9 -25.33 17.21 -4.81
N LEU A 10 -25.98 17.39 -5.96
CA LEU A 10 -27.00 16.46 -6.44
C LEU A 10 -26.35 15.20 -7.03
N SER A 11 -27.07 14.08 -6.98
CA SER A 11 -26.62 12.83 -7.59
C SER A 11 -26.34 13.01 -9.09
N GLY A 12 -25.18 12.51 -9.56
CA GLY A 12 -24.74 12.65 -10.96
C GLY A 12 -24.22 14.03 -11.33
N HIS A 13 -23.90 14.89 -10.35
CA HIS A 13 -23.22 16.16 -10.59
C HIS A 13 -21.83 16.14 -9.97
N GLU A 14 -20.84 16.58 -10.72
CA GLU A 14 -19.47 16.72 -10.23
C GLU A 14 -19.18 18.16 -9.81
N ARG A 15 -18.35 18.33 -8.79
CA ARG A 15 -17.80 19.62 -8.40
C ARG A 15 -16.32 19.47 -8.12
N LEU A 16 -15.51 20.35 -8.71
CA LEU A 16 -14.11 20.44 -8.36
C LEU A 16 -14.00 20.97 -6.93
N ILE A 17 -13.38 20.19 -6.05
CA ILE A 17 -13.08 20.62 -4.69
C ILE A 17 -11.63 21.10 -4.67
N GLU A 18 -11.43 22.40 -4.41
CA GLU A 18 -10.10 22.98 -4.22
C GLU A 18 -9.44 22.45 -2.94
N HIS A 19 -8.16 22.79 -2.72
CA HIS A 19 -7.45 22.51 -1.48
C HIS A 19 -8.29 22.95 -0.28
N SER A 20 -8.88 22.00 0.43
CA SER A 20 -9.89 22.28 1.45
C SER A 20 -9.96 21.15 2.46
N TYR A 21 -10.70 21.40 3.52
CA TYR A 21 -11.12 20.37 4.46
C TYR A 21 -12.60 20.10 4.19
N THR A 22 -12.96 18.84 3.94
CA THR A 22 -14.33 18.39 3.76
C THR A 22 -14.67 17.39 4.86
N PRO A 23 -15.72 17.64 5.67
CA PRO A 23 -16.18 16.65 6.62
C PRO A 23 -16.92 15.53 5.89
N VAL A 24 -16.55 14.29 6.19
CA VAL A 24 -17.29 13.09 5.81
C VAL A 24 -17.93 12.51 7.06
N TYR A 25 -19.24 12.29 7.00
CA TYR A 25 -19.99 11.70 8.08
C TYR A 25 -20.20 10.22 7.78
N ILE A 26 -19.75 9.36 8.70
CA ILE A 26 -19.87 7.91 8.60
C ILE A 26 -20.78 7.44 9.74
N GLY A 27 -21.89 6.81 9.37
CA GLY A 27 -22.88 6.28 10.33
C GLY A 27 -24.29 6.36 9.77
N ASP A 28 -25.24 5.91 10.57
CA ASP A 28 -26.66 6.18 10.34
C ASP A 28 -27.02 7.49 11.05
N LEU A 29 -27.80 8.35 10.39
CA LEU A 29 -28.29 9.60 10.97
C LEU A 29 -29.21 9.37 12.19
N ALA A 30 -29.78 8.18 12.32
CA ALA A 30 -30.56 7.77 13.49
C ALA A 30 -29.70 7.28 14.68
N GLU A 31 -28.40 7.07 14.46
CA GLU A 31 -27.44 6.50 15.42
C GLU A 31 -26.26 7.46 15.65
N ALA A 32 -25.19 6.97 16.29
CA ALA A 32 -23.94 7.71 16.42
C ALA A 32 -23.32 7.97 15.03
N VAL A 33 -23.18 9.25 14.68
CA VAL A 33 -22.49 9.71 13.48
C VAL A 33 -21.06 10.08 13.82
N HIS A 34 -20.09 9.48 13.13
CA HIS A 34 -18.69 9.85 13.23
C HIS A 34 -18.35 10.90 12.17
N CYS A 35 -17.76 12.02 12.59
CA CYS A 35 -17.25 13.03 11.67
C CYS A 35 -15.75 12.79 11.43
N LEU A 36 -15.40 12.56 10.16
CA LEU A 36 -14.02 12.49 9.68
C LEU A 36 -13.71 13.76 8.89
N GLU A 37 -12.74 14.55 9.34
CA GLU A 37 -12.30 15.72 8.57
C GLU A 37 -11.22 15.30 7.56
N ILE A 38 -11.56 15.33 6.27
CA ILE A 38 -10.63 14.97 5.20
C ILE A 38 -9.98 16.23 4.66
N ARG A 39 -8.67 16.31 4.80
CA ARG A 39 -7.86 17.33 4.11
C ARG A 39 -7.64 16.90 2.67
N LEU A 40 -8.27 17.61 1.74
CA LEU A 40 -8.01 17.48 0.32
C LEU A 40 -6.77 18.29 -0.04
N ILE A 41 -5.66 17.59 -0.21
CA ILE A 41 -4.45 18.17 -0.81
C ILE A 41 -4.56 17.91 -2.30
N GLY A 42 -4.95 18.92 -3.07
CA GLY A 42 -5.08 18.85 -4.52
C GLY A 42 -3.87 18.19 -5.19
N GLY A 43 -4.17 17.36 -6.18
CA GLY A 43 -3.23 16.72 -7.09
C GLY A 43 -3.70 16.92 -8.53
N ARG A 44 -2.78 16.97 -9.48
CA ARG A 44 -3.14 17.04 -10.91
C ARG A 44 -3.66 15.67 -11.33
N ARG A 45 -4.91 15.59 -11.78
CA ARG A 45 -5.48 14.34 -12.30
C ARG A 45 -4.56 13.78 -13.38
N THR A 46 -4.17 12.52 -13.26
CA THR A 46 -3.50 11.79 -14.34
C THR A 46 -4.53 11.03 -15.17
N PRO A 47 -4.23 10.67 -16.44
CA PRO A 47 -5.15 9.86 -17.26
C PRO A 47 -5.50 8.49 -16.66
N ASP A 48 -4.69 7.99 -15.71
CA ASP A 48 -4.94 6.74 -14.96
C ASP A 48 -5.83 6.95 -13.72
N ASP A 49 -6.18 8.18 -13.37
CA ASP A 49 -7.07 8.45 -12.24
C ASP A 49 -8.52 8.15 -12.64
N GLY A 50 -9.22 7.37 -11.82
CA GLY A 50 -10.61 6.99 -12.08
C GLY A 50 -11.56 8.20 -12.22
N ALA A 51 -12.51 8.09 -13.13
CA ALA A 51 -13.64 9.01 -13.27
C ALA A 51 -14.62 8.86 -12.10
N ALA A 52 -15.48 9.85 -11.87
CA ALA A 52 -16.46 9.79 -10.77
C ALA A 52 -17.48 8.65 -10.94
N ASP A 53 -17.77 8.28 -12.19
CA ASP A 53 -18.69 7.20 -12.55
C ASP A 53 -17.97 5.85 -12.76
N ASP A 54 -16.65 5.79 -12.57
CA ASP A 54 -15.96 4.51 -12.62
C ASP A 54 -16.43 3.65 -11.46
N GLU A 55 -16.79 2.40 -11.75
CA GLU A 55 -17.04 1.43 -10.70
C GLU A 55 -15.84 1.40 -9.77
N THR A 56 -16.10 1.53 -8.46
CA THR A 56 -15.05 1.39 -7.45
C THR A 56 -14.52 -0.03 -7.53
N ALA A 57 -13.43 -0.21 -8.29
CA ALA A 57 -12.85 -1.52 -8.51
C ALA A 57 -12.41 -2.07 -7.16
N VAL A 58 -12.86 -3.29 -6.84
CA VAL A 58 -12.27 -4.05 -5.73
C VAL A 58 -10.78 -4.18 -6.05
N PRO A 59 -9.87 -3.71 -5.17
CA PRO A 59 -8.46 -3.74 -5.48
C PRO A 59 -8.03 -5.16 -5.83
N GLY A 60 -7.48 -5.35 -7.04
CA GLY A 60 -7.02 -6.65 -7.50
C GLY A 60 -5.84 -7.11 -6.65
N LYS A 61 -6.12 -7.88 -5.59
CA LYS A 61 -5.08 -8.41 -4.70
C LYS A 61 -4.07 -9.22 -5.50
N HIS A 62 -2.79 -8.96 -5.26
CA HIS A 62 -1.72 -9.70 -5.89
C HIS A 62 -1.53 -11.04 -5.20
N ASP A 63 -1.34 -12.08 -6.01
CA ASP A 63 -1.03 -13.40 -5.49
C ASP A 63 0.39 -13.47 -4.89
N LEU A 64 0.43 -13.76 -3.59
CA LEU A 64 1.65 -13.90 -2.79
C LEU A 64 1.56 -15.21 -2.02
N SER A 65 2.60 -16.04 -2.15
CA SER A 65 2.78 -17.18 -1.24
C SER A 65 2.92 -16.70 0.21
N GLU A 66 2.66 -17.58 1.18
CA GLU A 66 2.77 -17.22 2.60
C GLU A 66 4.16 -16.72 2.99
N VAL A 67 5.21 -17.29 2.39
CA VAL A 67 6.59 -16.87 2.61
C VAL A 67 6.85 -15.48 2.01
N GLU A 68 6.40 -15.22 0.79
CA GLU A 68 6.53 -13.89 0.16
C GLU A 68 5.79 -12.84 0.96
N ARG A 69 4.56 -13.15 1.36
CA ARG A 69 3.73 -12.31 2.22
C ARG A 69 4.47 -11.98 3.51
N LEU A 70 5.01 -12.96 4.22
CA LEU A 70 5.73 -12.71 5.48
C LEU A 70 7.00 -11.87 5.30
N VAL A 71 7.80 -12.16 4.27
CA VAL A 71 8.99 -11.37 3.93
C VAL A 71 8.63 -9.92 3.65
N LEU A 72 7.56 -9.69 2.87
CA LEU A 72 7.10 -8.35 2.51
C LEU A 72 6.46 -7.62 3.70
N THR A 73 5.72 -8.33 4.56
CA THR A 73 5.23 -7.80 5.84
C THR A 73 6.39 -7.33 6.71
N SER A 74 7.42 -8.15 6.87
CA SER A 74 8.61 -7.78 7.64
C SER A 74 9.29 -6.54 7.04
N LEU A 75 9.47 -6.49 5.71
CA LEU A 75 10.06 -5.34 5.03
C LEU A 75 9.21 -4.06 5.18
N ALA A 76 7.89 -4.19 5.16
CA ALA A 76 6.90 -3.11 5.20
C ALA A 76 6.48 -2.66 6.60
N GLN A 77 7.07 -3.20 7.67
CA GLN A 77 6.67 -2.98 9.06
C GLN A 77 6.38 -1.51 9.43
N ARG A 78 7.22 -0.56 8.97
CA ARG A 78 7.03 0.87 9.27
C ARG A 78 5.80 1.46 8.57
N TYR A 79 5.48 0.96 7.38
CA TYR A 79 4.29 1.37 6.63
C TYR A 79 3.03 0.80 7.28
N LEU A 80 3.06 -0.49 7.64
CA LEU A 80 1.92 -1.18 8.26
C LEU A 80 1.58 -0.62 9.65
N ARG A 81 2.57 -0.09 10.39
CA ARG A 81 2.37 0.63 11.66
C ARG A 81 1.97 2.11 11.49
N GLY A 82 1.83 2.60 10.26
CA GLY A 82 1.44 3.99 10.00
C GLY A 82 2.47 5.04 10.42
N LEU A 83 3.77 4.69 10.46
CA LEU A 83 4.80 5.65 10.85
C LEU A 83 4.93 6.78 9.80
N PRO A 84 5.18 8.04 10.22
CA PRO A 84 5.33 9.15 9.29
C PRO A 84 6.57 8.98 8.41
N ARG A 85 6.44 9.26 7.10
CA ARG A 85 7.51 9.11 6.09
C ARG A 85 8.20 7.74 6.20
N PRO A 86 7.43 6.64 6.10
CA PRO A 86 7.98 5.31 6.32
C PRO A 86 9.03 4.99 5.24
N GLN A 87 10.01 4.20 5.65
CA GLN A 87 11.04 3.65 4.78
C GLN A 87 11.11 2.14 5.02
N PRO A 88 11.43 1.32 4.01
CA PRO A 88 11.59 -0.12 4.20
C PRO A 88 12.59 -0.39 5.33
N VAL A 89 12.34 -1.42 6.14
CA VAL A 89 13.31 -1.80 7.18
C VAL A 89 14.57 -2.39 6.55
N ALA A 90 15.67 -2.45 7.32
CA ALA A 90 16.92 -3.00 6.83
C ALA A 90 16.81 -4.52 6.59
N TRP A 91 17.50 -5.03 5.57
CA TRP A 91 17.50 -6.47 5.25
C TRP A 91 17.91 -7.35 6.42
N ARG A 92 18.81 -6.88 7.28
CA ARG A 92 19.19 -7.58 8.51
C ARG A 92 17.97 -7.89 9.38
N GLN A 93 17.12 -6.88 9.59
CA GLN A 93 15.88 -7.04 10.36
C GLN A 93 14.94 -8.03 9.69
N VAL A 94 14.79 -7.96 8.36
CA VAL A 94 13.98 -8.92 7.61
C VAL A 94 14.47 -10.35 7.79
N ALA A 95 15.78 -10.57 7.68
CA ALA A 95 16.38 -11.87 7.89
C ALA A 95 16.16 -12.38 9.33
N ASP A 96 16.33 -11.50 10.32
CA ASP A 96 16.13 -11.84 11.73
C ASP A 96 14.68 -12.22 12.02
N ASP A 97 13.70 -11.50 11.45
CA ASP A 97 12.28 -11.81 11.58
C ASP A 97 11.97 -13.18 10.96
N MET A 98 12.49 -13.45 9.75
CA MET A 98 12.27 -14.74 9.10
C MET A 98 12.88 -15.91 9.87
N ARG A 99 14.03 -15.72 10.54
CA ARG A 99 14.64 -16.75 11.41
C ARG A 99 13.82 -17.04 12.68
N ARG A 100 12.96 -16.12 13.11
CA ARG A 100 12.06 -16.33 14.26
C ARG A 100 10.67 -16.81 13.85
N SER A 101 10.36 -16.79 12.56
CA SER A 101 9.07 -17.20 12.04
C SER A 101 8.91 -18.72 11.94
N ARG A 102 7.68 -19.17 11.70
CA ARG A 102 7.37 -20.57 11.35
C ARG A 102 8.11 -21.11 10.12
N PHE A 103 8.62 -20.24 9.25
CA PHE A 103 9.39 -20.61 8.05
C PHE A 103 10.91 -20.64 8.27
N ALA A 104 11.38 -20.56 9.52
CA ALA A 104 12.81 -20.57 9.84
C ALA A 104 13.55 -21.79 9.28
N GLY A 105 12.87 -22.94 9.20
CA GLY A 105 13.42 -24.21 8.69
C GLY A 105 13.46 -24.35 7.17
N ASP A 106 12.71 -23.53 6.42
CA ASP A 106 12.57 -23.69 4.97
C ASP A 106 13.89 -23.39 4.23
N ARG A 107 14.67 -22.46 4.75
CA ARG A 107 15.86 -21.90 4.07
C ARG A 107 16.80 -21.27 5.07
N ASN A 108 18.07 -21.15 4.67
CA ASN A 108 19.03 -20.34 5.42
C ASN A 108 18.73 -18.84 5.21
N TRP A 109 17.90 -18.28 6.08
CA TRP A 109 17.51 -16.88 6.05
C TRP A 109 18.70 -15.96 6.35
N ASN A 110 18.99 -15.08 5.40
CA ASN A 110 19.98 -14.01 5.48
C ASN A 110 19.51 -12.84 4.61
N GLU A 111 20.22 -11.72 4.66
CA GLU A 111 19.87 -10.50 3.92
C GLU A 111 19.69 -10.76 2.41
N GLY A 112 20.59 -11.55 1.82
CA GLY A 112 20.54 -11.90 0.40
C GLY A 112 19.38 -12.84 0.04
N THR A 113 19.05 -13.80 0.91
CA THR A 113 17.88 -14.67 0.72
C THR A 113 16.59 -13.87 0.74
N ALA A 114 16.42 -12.96 1.72
CA ALA A 114 15.27 -12.07 1.81
C ALA A 114 15.17 -11.15 0.59
N ALA A 115 16.28 -10.52 0.19
CA ALA A 115 16.32 -9.64 -0.98
C ALA A 115 15.95 -10.37 -2.28
N ARG A 116 16.36 -11.63 -2.44
CA ARG A 116 16.02 -12.44 -3.62
C ARG A 116 14.55 -12.79 -3.69
N VAL A 117 13.89 -13.07 -2.56
CA VAL A 117 12.43 -13.27 -2.53
C VAL A 117 11.72 -12.01 -3.02
N VAL A 118 12.10 -10.84 -2.50
CA VAL A 118 11.51 -9.56 -2.92
C VAL A 118 11.80 -9.23 -4.38
N ALA A 119 12.99 -9.57 -4.88
CA ALA A 119 13.33 -9.43 -6.29
C ALA A 119 12.41 -10.28 -7.19
N GLY A 120 12.18 -11.55 -6.85
CA GLY A 120 11.28 -12.43 -7.60
C GLY A 120 9.83 -11.94 -7.62
N VAL A 121 9.35 -11.34 -6.53
CA VAL A 121 8.03 -10.69 -6.51
C VAL A 121 7.99 -9.49 -7.44
N ARG A 122 9.00 -8.60 -7.42
CA ARG A 122 9.04 -7.43 -8.32
C ARG A 122 9.04 -7.84 -9.79
N GLU A 123 9.85 -8.82 -10.15
CA GLU A 123 9.91 -9.36 -11.51
C GLU A 123 8.54 -9.93 -11.92
N ARG A 124 7.89 -10.70 -11.05
CA ARG A 124 6.57 -11.28 -11.33
C ARG A 124 5.49 -10.20 -11.51
N LEU A 125 5.40 -9.23 -10.62
CA LEU A 125 4.36 -8.19 -10.66
C LEU A 125 4.56 -7.18 -11.79
N SER A 126 5.80 -6.92 -12.21
CA SER A 126 6.11 -6.05 -13.35
C SER A 126 6.03 -6.76 -14.70
N HIS A 127 5.92 -8.10 -14.71
CA HIS A 127 5.86 -8.88 -15.93
C HIS A 127 4.69 -8.41 -16.85
N PRO A 128 4.92 -8.19 -18.16
CA PRO A 128 3.90 -7.67 -19.08
C PRO A 128 2.60 -8.48 -19.15
N GLU A 129 2.65 -9.76 -18.82
CA GLU A 129 1.48 -10.67 -18.82
C GLU A 129 0.78 -10.74 -17.45
N TYR A 130 1.40 -10.24 -16.38
CA TYR A 130 0.78 -10.22 -15.05
C TYR A 130 -0.38 -9.21 -15.01
N ARG A 131 -1.48 -9.56 -14.35
CA ARG A 131 -2.69 -8.71 -14.28
C ARG A 131 -3.22 -8.60 -12.84
N PRO A 132 -3.42 -7.37 -12.31
CA PRO A 132 -2.98 -6.08 -12.89
C PRO A 132 -1.45 -5.95 -12.83
N ARG A 133 -0.84 -5.48 -13.92
CA ARG A 133 0.62 -5.23 -13.98
C ARG A 133 0.97 -4.05 -13.09
N VAL A 134 2.09 -4.14 -12.37
CA VAL A 134 2.60 -3.06 -11.52
C VAL A 134 3.86 -2.46 -12.15
N ALA A 135 3.78 -1.20 -12.59
CA ALA A 135 4.91 -0.47 -13.15
C ALA A 135 5.85 0.08 -12.08
N GLY A 136 7.10 0.37 -12.46
CA GLY A 136 8.07 1.04 -11.59
C GLY A 136 8.68 0.14 -10.51
N LEU A 137 8.65 -1.18 -10.72
CA LEU A 137 9.27 -2.16 -9.82
C LEU A 137 10.65 -2.62 -10.31
N LEU A 138 10.98 -2.37 -11.57
CA LEU A 138 12.27 -2.68 -12.17
C LEU A 138 13.08 -1.41 -12.44
N ARG A 139 14.42 -1.56 -12.54
CA ARG A 139 15.34 -0.41 -12.67
C ARG A 139 15.15 0.36 -13.98
N ASP A 140 14.88 -0.35 -15.05
CA ASP A 140 14.63 0.15 -16.39
C ASP A 140 13.30 0.92 -16.49
N GLU A 141 12.37 0.71 -15.55
CA GLU A 141 11.09 1.43 -15.49
C GLU A 141 11.16 2.75 -14.71
N VAL A 142 12.21 2.94 -13.89
CA VAL A 142 12.36 4.10 -13.02
C VAL A 142 13.45 5.04 -13.55
N PHE A 143 13.05 6.21 -14.04
CA PHE A 143 13.99 7.23 -14.50
C PHE A 143 14.62 8.00 -13.31
N GLY A 144 15.94 7.85 -13.11
CA GLY A 144 16.76 8.67 -12.21
C GLY A 144 17.50 7.90 -11.10
N GLU A 145 18.71 8.36 -10.73
CA GLU A 145 19.49 7.83 -9.59
C GLU A 145 19.30 8.68 -8.31
N PRO A 146 19.27 8.07 -7.10
CA PRO A 146 19.65 6.69 -6.78
C PRO A 146 18.46 5.70 -6.66
N LEU A 147 18.55 4.59 -7.41
CA LEU A 147 17.63 3.44 -7.46
C LEU A 147 17.61 2.56 -6.18
N GLY A 148 17.94 3.12 -5.01
CA GLY A 148 18.13 2.41 -3.73
C GLY A 148 16.86 1.78 -3.17
N ASN A 149 16.41 2.24 -2.00
CA ASN A 149 15.16 1.76 -1.39
C ASN A 149 13.89 2.15 -2.17
N ALA A 150 14.00 2.97 -3.22
CA ALA A 150 12.88 3.43 -4.02
C ALA A 150 12.07 2.28 -4.65
N LEU A 151 12.72 1.26 -5.20
CA LEU A 151 12.02 0.10 -5.76
C LEU A 151 11.26 -0.72 -4.71
N ASN A 152 11.79 -0.77 -3.48
CA ASN A 152 11.12 -1.44 -2.36
C ASN A 152 9.94 -0.59 -1.85
N ASP A 153 10.09 0.74 -1.80
CA ASP A 153 9.00 1.67 -1.48
C ASP A 153 7.86 1.56 -2.49
N ASN A 154 8.16 1.54 -3.80
CA ASN A 154 7.17 1.37 -4.86
C ASN A 154 6.41 0.04 -4.70
N LEU A 155 7.14 -1.07 -4.46
CA LEU A 155 6.52 -2.37 -4.23
C LEU A 155 5.58 -2.33 -3.03
N ILE A 156 6.05 -1.82 -1.88
CA ILE A 156 5.24 -1.77 -0.66
C ILE A 156 3.98 -0.92 -0.89
N ARG A 157 4.11 0.24 -1.54
CA ARG A 157 2.95 1.10 -1.87
C ARG A 157 1.95 0.39 -2.74
N ALA A 158 2.38 -0.29 -3.80
CA ALA A 158 1.50 -1.07 -4.66
C ALA A 158 0.74 -2.15 -3.88
N LEU A 159 1.43 -2.85 -2.96
CA LEU A 159 0.81 -3.88 -2.13
C LEU A 159 -0.20 -3.31 -1.12
N LEU A 160 0.04 -2.12 -0.58
CA LEU A 160 -0.89 -1.44 0.33
C LEU A 160 -2.11 -0.88 -0.42
N GLN A 161 -1.90 -0.25 -1.58
CA GLN A 161 -2.96 0.29 -2.43
C GLN A 161 -3.90 -0.81 -2.94
N SER A 162 -3.35 -1.97 -3.28
CA SER A 162 -4.13 -3.15 -3.69
C SER A 162 -4.78 -3.91 -2.51
N ALA A 163 -4.60 -3.44 -1.27
CA ALA A 163 -4.94 -4.18 -0.05
C ALA A 163 -4.42 -5.64 -0.06
N THR A 164 -3.32 -5.88 -0.79
CA THR A 164 -2.61 -7.15 -0.79
C THR A 164 -1.91 -7.34 0.53
N LEU A 165 -1.31 -6.27 1.07
CA LEU A 165 -0.85 -6.20 2.44
C LEU A 165 -1.74 -5.24 3.25
N ASP A 166 -2.02 -5.62 4.49
CA ASP A 166 -2.78 -4.79 5.43
C ASP A 166 -2.20 -4.90 6.86
N PRO A 167 -2.52 -3.97 7.79
CA PRO A 167 -1.92 -3.94 9.12
C PRO A 167 -2.03 -5.24 9.92
N ARG A 168 -3.06 -6.07 9.70
CA ARG A 168 -3.22 -7.38 10.37
C ARG A 168 -2.17 -8.39 9.94
N ASP A 169 -1.47 -8.15 8.84
CA ASP A 169 -0.38 -9.01 8.43
C ASP A 169 0.79 -8.95 9.43
N LEU A 170 0.91 -7.87 10.22
CA LEU A 170 1.93 -7.76 11.28
C LEU A 170 1.82 -8.88 12.32
N ASP A 171 0.61 -9.36 12.59
CA ASP A 171 0.34 -10.44 13.54
C ASP A 171 1.05 -11.75 13.13
N ARG A 172 1.42 -11.89 11.84
CA ARG A 172 2.16 -13.05 11.34
C ARG A 172 3.66 -13.03 11.67
N LEU A 173 4.20 -11.89 12.09
CA LEU A 173 5.61 -11.76 12.49
C LEU A 173 5.85 -12.18 13.94
N ASP A 174 4.79 -12.20 14.75
CA ASP A 174 4.87 -12.67 16.11
C ASP A 174 4.84 -14.21 16.09
N PRO A 175 5.76 -14.87 16.81
CA PRO A 175 5.66 -16.32 16.97
C PRO A 175 4.35 -16.64 17.69
N GLU A 176 3.54 -17.53 17.12
CA GLU A 176 2.42 -18.13 17.87
C GLU A 176 3.00 -18.79 19.12
N ASP A 177 2.48 -18.44 20.30
CA ASP A 177 2.83 -19.03 21.61
C ASP A 177 2.56 -20.55 21.65
#